data_AF-A0A3T1CZI9-F1
#
_entry.id   AF-A0A3T1CZI9-F1
#
_cell.length_a   1.000
_cell.length_b   1.000
_cell.length_c   1.000
_cell.angle_alpha   90.00
_cell.angle_beta   90.00
_cell.angle_gamma   90.00
#
_symmetry.space_group_name_H-M   'P 1'
#
loop_
_entity.id
_entity.type
_entity.pdbx_description
1 polymer ?
#
loop_
_entity_poly.entity_id
_entity_poly.type
_entity_poly.pdbx_seq_one_letter_code
_entity_poly.pdbx_strand_id
1 'polypeptide(L)'
;MEATRDTGYSMQLKCNNTMNNRGDIMENSNTQVGSTNTGSKSQKNKKVMLISAVIVIAIVIAVIVKIINSYGTDKALLDSDNENVILYYSKNEEIIIQLNNEIFNLGNGSVGDNGADFDLEKVYALIDDSQNDTEKLYLLNNKVKTEIADDVHAATISDDGSQLAYLKNMDGTNYTGTLFVHNVATAEANRITDDVLHAVLSPDGNTVMYSVFESEDKWSSYYKIGDNEPVKIGEQLILFALSNEAQYIYYAKSNDPLDKNEIGTLYVQSKNETMKLNNNIALDDHYMSDTYNDNGSSLIFNKDYTEVLVSSEEQSIYSKGMKFANKVSETGIMNIVNKNIKNKKDQRYDAASTLGIEVLTYDVAHLNDLVYRSNNKEIVIFDGKGNIKNIFDDCTSRMNDCSSNNLAIVGNDLFYNNPIMGVSGKFNVVDNVHEEVKVVNADIDDQPLFFEDFLQSKDSKITYLIDKHGIFKVGKDSKVELIFANRDAGEFIWDYYISRGTSNLYYTIYKDGKASLFVMNTIGEKKQIADDAQDIIGTPDGTLYYFRKGDQEGKFNLYRSNKEGTFDLINADIEAYGVSSSYGNSRNSQT
;
A
#
# COMPACT_ATOMS: atom_id res chain seq x y z
N MET A 1 -11.34 -60.61 -18.50
CA MET A 1 -12.48 -59.94 -17.83
C MET A 1 -12.76 -58.70 -18.67
N GLU A 2 -13.55 -58.74 -19.75
CA GLU A 2 -15.00 -59.01 -19.85
C GLU A 2 -15.80 -58.34 -18.72
N ALA A 3 -16.91 -57.62 -18.90
CA ALA A 3 -17.60 -57.03 -20.05
C ALA A 3 -18.77 -56.16 -19.50
N THR A 4 -19.09 -55.05 -20.19
CA THR A 4 -20.44 -54.52 -20.53
C THR A 4 -21.50 -54.04 -19.51
N ARG A 5 -22.12 -52.90 -19.91
CA ARG A 5 -23.55 -52.45 -19.87
C ARG A 5 -24.15 -51.93 -18.56
N ASP A 6 -25.15 -51.05 -18.51
CA ASP A 6 -25.78 -49.98 -19.34
C ASP A 6 -26.99 -49.43 -18.54
N THR A 7 -27.67 -48.41 -19.07
CA THR A 7 -28.92 -47.71 -18.65
C THR A 7 -28.71 -46.48 -17.74
N GLY A 8 -29.15 -45.26 -18.03
CA GLY A 8 -30.01 -44.71 -19.09
C GLY A 8 -31.25 -44.01 -18.49
N TYR A 9 -31.40 -42.70 -18.69
CA TYR A 9 -32.63 -42.04 -19.21
C TYR A 9 -32.44 -40.51 -19.31
N SER A 10 -32.73 -40.01 -20.52
CA SER A 10 -32.81 -38.62 -20.97
C SER A 10 -34.26 -38.13 -21.00
N MET A 11 -34.50 -36.81 -20.96
CA MET A 11 -35.55 -36.21 -21.79
C MET A 11 -35.29 -34.73 -22.07
N GLN A 12 -35.44 -34.35 -23.34
CA GLN A 12 -35.26 -33.02 -23.91
C GLN A 12 -36.46 -32.71 -24.83
N LEU A 13 -36.70 -31.41 -25.05
CA LEU A 13 -37.40 -30.75 -26.17
C LEU A 13 -38.94 -30.60 -26.12
N LYS A 14 -39.41 -29.34 -26.21
CA LYS A 14 -39.79 -28.71 -27.50
C LYS A 14 -40.22 -27.23 -27.37
N CYS A 15 -39.73 -26.42 -28.29
CA CYS A 15 -40.26 -25.10 -28.67
C CYS A 15 -41.49 -25.23 -29.58
N ASN A 16 -42.40 -24.25 -29.56
CA ASN A 16 -42.64 -23.32 -30.68
C ASN A 16 -43.82 -22.35 -30.46
N ASN A 17 -43.54 -21.07 -30.78
CA ASN A 17 -44.34 -19.99 -31.39
C ASN A 17 -45.86 -20.19 -31.60
N THR A 18 -46.67 -19.14 -31.42
CA THR A 18 -46.95 -18.07 -32.42
C THR A 18 -47.93 -17.00 -31.87
N MET A 19 -47.75 -15.78 -32.38
CA MET A 19 -48.53 -14.54 -32.25
C MET A 19 -50.06 -14.68 -32.38
N ASN A 20 -50.85 -13.80 -31.76
CA ASN A 20 -51.38 -12.56 -32.40
C ASN A 20 -52.57 -11.93 -31.64
N ASN A 21 -52.49 -10.60 -31.56
CA ASN A 21 -53.54 -9.58 -31.76
C ASN A 21 -54.70 -9.34 -30.77
N ARG A 22 -54.69 -8.08 -30.31
CA ARG A 22 -55.72 -7.03 -30.40
C ARG A 22 -57.05 -7.21 -29.67
N GLY A 23 -57.42 -6.14 -28.96
CA GLY A 23 -58.83 -5.79 -28.76
C GLY A 23 -59.13 -4.97 -27.51
N ASP A 24 -58.54 -3.77 -27.41
CA ASP A 24 -59.23 -2.49 -27.21
C ASP A 24 -60.62 -2.40 -26.53
N ILE A 25 -60.73 -1.28 -25.80
CA ILE A 25 -61.91 -0.42 -25.51
C ILE A 25 -62.58 -0.60 -24.14
N MET A 26 -62.40 0.47 -23.34
CA MET A 26 -63.37 1.34 -22.64
C MET A 26 -64.59 0.69 -21.94
N GLU A 27 -65.14 1.19 -20.83
CA GLU A 27 -65.34 2.59 -20.45
C GLU A 27 -65.95 2.65 -19.03
N ASN A 28 -65.70 3.77 -18.35
CA ASN A 28 -66.63 4.53 -17.50
C ASN A 28 -67.49 3.88 -16.41
N SER A 29 -67.35 4.49 -15.22
CA SER A 29 -68.35 5.29 -14.50
C SER A 29 -68.42 4.90 -13.03
N ASN A 30 -67.80 5.70 -12.16
CA ASN A 30 -68.39 6.85 -11.47
C ASN A 30 -69.35 6.47 -10.33
N THR A 31 -68.84 6.76 -9.12
CA THR A 31 -69.50 7.49 -8.04
C THR A 31 -70.76 6.92 -7.41
N GLN A 32 -70.68 6.58 -6.12
CA GLN A 32 -71.55 7.27 -5.17
C GLN A 32 -71.03 7.25 -3.72
N VAL A 33 -71.04 8.45 -3.16
CA VAL A 33 -70.84 8.85 -1.76
C VAL A 33 -72.16 8.65 -0.99
N GLY A 34 -72.07 8.29 0.29
CA GLY A 34 -73.17 8.37 1.27
C GLY A 34 -72.93 7.40 2.44
N SER A 35 -72.22 7.82 3.50
CA SER A 35 -72.73 8.53 4.69
C SER A 35 -73.64 7.69 5.60
N THR A 36 -73.12 7.51 6.83
CA THR A 36 -73.81 7.39 8.14
C THR A 36 -74.76 6.21 8.40
N ASN A 37 -74.39 5.34 9.34
CA ASN A 37 -75.06 5.39 10.65
C ASN A 37 -74.39 4.57 11.76
N THR A 38 -74.46 5.17 12.94
CA THR A 38 -74.02 4.71 14.26
C THR A 38 -74.88 3.58 14.82
N GLY A 39 -74.21 2.66 15.53
CA GLY A 39 -74.74 2.06 16.76
C GLY A 39 -75.17 0.60 16.67
N SER A 40 -74.33 -0.31 17.17
CA SER A 40 -74.79 -1.55 17.81
C SER A 40 -73.61 -2.23 18.52
N LYS A 41 -73.65 -2.22 19.86
CA LYS A 41 -72.79 -3.03 20.74
C LYS A 41 -72.91 -4.51 20.36
N SER A 42 -71.79 -5.18 20.10
CA SER A 42 -71.76 -6.65 20.08
C SER A 42 -70.39 -7.14 20.52
N GLN A 43 -70.38 -7.99 21.55
CA GLN A 43 -69.24 -8.65 22.17
C GLN A 43 -68.55 -9.63 21.20
N LYS A 44 -67.94 -9.11 20.13
CA LYS A 44 -67.20 -9.91 19.13
C LYS A 44 -65.76 -9.44 18.89
N ASN A 45 -65.23 -8.59 19.77
CA ASN A 45 -63.90 -7.99 19.57
C ASN A 45 -62.78 -8.54 20.47
N LYS A 46 -63.02 -9.54 21.33
CA LYS A 46 -61.90 -10.14 22.09
C LYS A 46 -60.95 -10.97 21.23
N LYS A 47 -61.43 -11.60 20.15
CA LYS A 47 -60.56 -12.36 19.22
C LYS A 47 -59.80 -11.44 18.24
N VAL A 48 -60.43 -10.36 17.77
CA VAL A 48 -59.77 -9.38 16.88
C VAL A 48 -58.69 -8.60 17.64
N MET A 49 -58.93 -8.25 18.91
CA MET A 49 -57.95 -7.56 19.75
C MET A 49 -56.71 -8.42 20.09
N LEU A 50 -56.89 -9.76 20.17
CA LEU A 50 -55.78 -10.69 20.38
C LEU A 50 -54.91 -10.86 19.13
N ILE A 51 -55.52 -10.89 17.94
CA ILE A 51 -54.79 -10.97 16.67
C ILE A 51 -54.03 -9.67 16.40
N SER A 52 -54.63 -8.50 16.68
CA SER A 52 -53.95 -7.22 16.52
C SER A 52 -52.77 -7.07 17.49
N ALA A 53 -52.88 -7.58 18.72
CA ALA A 53 -51.79 -7.53 19.70
C ALA A 53 -50.59 -8.38 19.25
N VAL A 54 -50.84 -9.58 18.69
CA VAL A 54 -49.77 -10.46 18.18
C VAL A 54 -49.05 -9.82 16.98
N ILE A 55 -49.79 -9.17 16.07
CA ILE A 55 -49.20 -8.49 14.91
C ILE A 55 -48.33 -7.30 15.37
N VAL A 56 -48.80 -6.50 16.34
CA VAL A 56 -48.02 -5.38 16.88
C VAL A 56 -46.76 -5.87 17.58
N ILE A 57 -46.85 -6.95 18.37
CA ILE A 57 -45.67 -7.55 19.01
C ILE A 57 -44.68 -8.10 17.97
N ALA A 58 -45.15 -8.74 16.90
CA ALA A 58 -44.28 -9.23 15.83
C ALA A 58 -43.58 -8.09 15.08
N ILE A 59 -44.27 -6.97 14.84
CA ILE A 59 -43.67 -5.77 14.23
C ILE A 59 -42.64 -5.15 15.18
N VAL A 60 -42.94 -5.05 16.47
CA VAL A 60 -42.00 -4.52 17.47
C VAL A 60 -40.77 -5.42 17.59
N ILE A 61 -40.93 -6.75 17.59
CA ILE A 61 -39.80 -7.69 17.58
C ILE A 61 -39.01 -7.56 16.28
N ALA A 62 -39.65 -7.44 15.12
CA ALA A 62 -38.95 -7.25 13.85
C ALA A 62 -38.17 -5.93 13.80
N VAL A 63 -38.71 -4.86 14.39
CA VAL A 63 -38.04 -3.56 14.52
C VAL A 63 -36.89 -3.66 15.52
N ILE A 64 -37.07 -4.32 16.67
CA ILE A 64 -36.01 -4.54 17.66
C ILE A 64 -34.90 -5.42 17.09
N VAL A 65 -35.22 -6.49 16.34
CA VAL A 65 -34.22 -7.33 15.66
C VAL A 65 -33.49 -6.54 14.58
N LYS A 66 -34.19 -5.67 13.83
CA LYS A 66 -33.55 -4.79 12.85
C LYS A 66 -32.66 -3.73 13.50
N ILE A 67 -33.07 -3.21 14.67
CA ILE A 67 -32.30 -2.27 15.50
C ILE A 67 -31.08 -2.99 16.09
N ILE A 68 -31.22 -4.17 16.68
CA ILE A 68 -30.11 -4.96 17.23
C ILE A 68 -29.15 -5.38 16.12
N ASN A 69 -29.64 -5.73 14.93
CA ASN A 69 -28.80 -6.02 13.76
C ASN A 69 -28.20 -4.75 13.13
N SER A 70 -28.78 -3.57 13.32
CA SER A 70 -28.20 -2.30 12.87
C SER A 70 -27.23 -1.67 13.87
N TYR A 71 -27.36 -2.02 15.16
CA TYR A 71 -26.42 -1.72 16.24
C TYR A 71 -25.53 -2.93 16.52
N GLY A 72 -25.09 -3.60 15.46
CA GLY A 72 -23.96 -4.51 15.56
C GLY A 72 -22.80 -3.77 16.22
N THR A 73 -22.42 -4.25 17.40
CA THR A 73 -21.22 -3.94 18.18
C THR A 73 -20.27 -2.96 17.51
N ASP A 74 -20.02 -1.83 18.18
CA ASP A 74 -18.96 -0.86 17.89
C ASP A 74 -17.59 -1.57 17.79
N LYS A 75 -17.34 -2.25 16.67
CA LYS A 75 -16.02 -2.46 16.13
C LYS A 75 -15.70 -1.14 15.45
N ALA A 76 -14.73 -0.43 16.03
CA ALA A 76 -14.18 0.77 15.44
C ALA A 76 -14.01 0.60 13.92
N LEU A 77 -14.56 1.57 13.19
CA LEU A 77 -14.55 1.70 11.75
C LEU A 77 -13.11 1.74 11.22
N LEU A 78 -12.57 0.56 10.91
CA LEU A 78 -11.51 0.36 9.93
C LEU A 78 -12.08 -0.54 8.84
N ASP A 79 -13.12 -0.04 8.15
CA ASP A 79 -13.56 -0.64 6.90
C ASP A 79 -12.70 -0.05 5.78
N SER A 80 -11.44 -0.50 5.73
CA SER A 80 -10.64 -0.38 4.53
C SER A 80 -10.77 -1.70 3.78
N ASP A 81 -11.30 -1.66 2.56
CA ASP A 81 -11.20 -2.72 1.54
C ASP A 81 -9.72 -3.11 1.22
N ASN A 82 -8.75 -2.64 2.02
CA ASN A 82 -7.34 -2.98 1.96
C ASN A 82 -7.07 -4.15 2.89
N GLU A 83 -7.24 -5.36 2.35
CA GLU A 83 -7.12 -6.58 3.15
C GLU A 83 -5.75 -6.75 3.85
N ASN A 84 -4.65 -6.08 3.47
CA ASN A 84 -3.32 -6.43 4.03
C ASN A 84 -2.58 -5.19 4.56
N VAL A 85 -3.12 -4.51 5.58
CA VAL A 85 -2.38 -3.45 6.29
C VAL A 85 -1.76 -4.04 7.54
N ILE A 86 -0.42 -4.08 7.59
CA ILE A 86 0.33 -4.36 8.81
C ILE A 86 0.34 -3.08 9.64
N LEU A 87 -0.52 -3.01 10.64
CA LEU A 87 -0.44 -1.99 11.67
C LEU A 87 0.34 -2.59 12.84
N TYR A 88 1.54 -2.06 13.04
CA TYR A 88 2.29 -2.24 14.29
C TYR A 88 1.84 -1.17 15.27
N TYR A 89 1.29 -1.60 16.40
CA TYR A 89 0.99 -0.70 17.50
C TYR A 89 1.52 -1.29 18.80
N SER A 90 2.49 -0.61 19.39
CA SER A 90 2.91 -0.86 20.77
C SER A 90 2.12 0.07 21.69
N LYS A 91 1.23 -0.50 22.50
CA LYS A 91 0.56 0.24 23.58
C LYS A 91 0.81 -0.49 24.89
N ASN A 92 1.45 0.18 25.83
CA ASN A 92 1.79 -0.42 27.12
C ASN A 92 2.60 -1.71 26.97
N GLU A 93 3.58 -1.75 26.04
CA GLU A 93 4.42 -2.92 25.75
C GLU A 93 3.70 -4.12 25.10
N GLU A 94 2.40 -4.04 24.84
CA GLU A 94 1.71 -5.04 24.01
C GLU A 94 1.96 -4.75 22.54
N ILE A 95 2.51 -5.73 21.83
CA ILE A 95 2.62 -5.66 20.37
C ILE A 95 1.34 -6.20 19.75
N ILE A 96 0.69 -5.34 19.00
CA ILE A 96 -0.46 -5.69 18.19
C ILE A 96 -0.06 -5.63 16.72
N ILE A 97 -0.17 -6.76 16.03
CA ILE A 97 0.00 -6.85 14.58
C ILE A 97 -1.39 -7.06 13.97
N GLN A 98 -1.85 -6.13 13.14
CA GLN A 98 -3.03 -6.35 12.31
C GLN A 98 -2.62 -6.97 10.97
N LEU A 99 -3.25 -8.09 10.59
CA LEU A 99 -2.98 -8.83 9.36
C LEU A 99 -4.29 -9.37 8.81
N ASN A 100 -4.65 -9.08 7.57
CA ASN A 100 -5.88 -9.64 6.97
C ASN A 100 -7.15 -9.31 7.77
N ASN A 101 -7.22 -8.08 8.30
CA ASN A 101 -8.24 -7.59 9.24
C ASN A 101 -8.34 -8.35 10.57
N GLU A 102 -7.34 -9.18 10.88
CA GLU A 102 -7.23 -9.89 12.15
C GLU A 102 -6.17 -9.24 13.01
N ILE A 103 -6.40 -9.23 14.31
CA ILE A 103 -5.53 -8.59 15.30
C ILE A 103 -4.80 -9.69 16.06
N PHE A 104 -3.49 -9.78 15.89
CA PHE A 104 -2.61 -10.66 16.64
C PHE A 104 -2.03 -9.87 17.80
N ASN A 105 -2.45 -10.19 19.03
CA ASN A 105 -1.82 -9.67 20.23
C ASN A 105 -0.68 -10.63 20.62
N LEU A 106 0.55 -10.14 20.57
CA LEU A 106 1.74 -10.92 20.91
C LEU A 106 2.06 -10.89 22.41
N GLY A 107 1.29 -10.12 23.19
CA GLY A 107 1.51 -9.92 24.62
C GLY A 107 2.61 -8.90 24.89
N ASN A 108 3.09 -8.90 26.14
CA ASN A 108 4.22 -8.07 26.57
C ASN A 108 5.51 -8.67 26.04
N GLY A 109 6.05 -8.08 24.98
CA GLY A 109 7.31 -8.50 24.36
C GLY A 109 7.87 -7.39 23.49
N SER A 110 9.09 -7.57 23.01
CA SER A 110 9.66 -6.79 21.90
C SER A 110 9.63 -7.65 20.64
N VAL A 111 9.23 -7.07 19.50
CA VAL A 111 9.67 -7.60 18.21
C VAL A 111 11.12 -7.16 18.14
N GLY A 112 12.06 -8.10 18.26
CA GLY A 112 13.47 -7.77 18.16
C GLY A 112 13.75 -7.03 16.84
N ASP A 113 14.78 -6.18 16.82
CA ASP A 113 15.19 -5.43 15.62
C ASP A 113 15.48 -6.37 14.42
N ASN A 114 15.73 -7.65 14.68
CA ASN A 114 15.97 -8.73 13.71
C ASN A 114 14.69 -9.48 13.26
N GLY A 115 13.50 -9.06 13.72
CA GLY A 115 12.48 -10.04 14.10
C GLY A 115 11.25 -10.18 13.20
N ALA A 116 11.11 -9.45 12.10
CA ALA A 116 9.95 -9.62 11.24
C ALA A 116 10.33 -9.59 9.76
N ASP A 117 10.34 -10.78 9.15
CA ASP A 117 10.42 -10.95 7.71
C ASP A 117 9.01 -11.15 7.14
N PHE A 118 8.66 -10.37 6.12
CA PHE A 118 7.27 -10.15 5.70
C PHE A 118 7.03 -10.65 4.27
N ASP A 119 6.36 -11.80 4.13
CA ASP A 119 5.59 -12.06 2.91
C ASP A 119 4.23 -11.35 3.03
N LEU A 120 4.06 -10.25 2.29
CA LEU A 120 2.85 -9.42 2.27
C LEU A 120 1.55 -10.16 1.94
N GLU A 121 1.61 -11.40 1.45
CA GLU A 121 0.40 -12.15 1.10
C GLU A 121 -0.05 -13.20 2.11
N LYS A 122 0.84 -13.91 2.86
CA LYS A 122 0.41 -15.16 3.53
C LYS A 122 1.07 -15.54 4.86
N VAL A 123 2.36 -15.29 5.06
CA VAL A 123 3.12 -15.88 6.18
C VAL A 123 4.10 -14.88 6.79
N TYR A 124 4.20 -14.89 8.12
CA TYR A 124 5.11 -14.02 8.87
C TYR A 124 5.93 -14.81 9.88
N ALA A 125 7.23 -14.57 9.91
CA ALA A 125 8.11 -15.03 10.99
C ALA A 125 8.26 -13.92 12.03
N LEU A 126 8.15 -14.28 13.30
CA LEU A 126 8.25 -13.36 14.42
C LEU A 126 9.17 -13.93 15.49
N ILE A 127 10.19 -13.16 15.87
CA ILE A 127 10.99 -13.46 17.07
C ILE A 127 10.44 -12.63 18.24
N ASP A 128 9.96 -13.33 19.26
CA ASP A 128 9.45 -12.78 20.51
C ASP A 128 10.59 -12.75 21.53
N ASP A 129 11.18 -11.56 21.71
CA ASP A 129 12.17 -11.27 22.73
C ASP A 129 11.44 -10.71 23.97
N SER A 130 10.86 -11.62 24.75
CA SER A 130 10.28 -11.27 26.04
C SER A 130 11.35 -11.43 27.12
N GLN A 131 11.59 -10.39 27.93
CA GLN A 131 12.74 -10.25 28.85
C GLN A 131 13.00 -11.38 29.87
N ASN A 132 12.16 -12.41 29.94
CA ASN A 132 12.28 -13.52 30.90
C ASN A 132 12.35 -14.91 30.26
N ASP A 133 12.14 -15.04 28.95
CA ASP A 133 12.17 -16.32 28.22
C ASP A 133 13.25 -16.27 27.13
N THR A 134 13.81 -17.43 26.77
CA THR A 134 14.61 -17.59 25.55
C THR A 134 13.82 -17.09 24.34
N GLU A 135 14.45 -16.33 23.44
CA GLU A 135 13.83 -15.77 22.23
C GLU A 135 13.06 -16.86 21.46
N LYS A 136 11.74 -16.69 21.30
CA LYS A 136 10.88 -17.70 20.63
C LYS A 136 10.54 -17.27 19.22
N LEU A 137 10.66 -18.20 18.27
CA LEU A 137 10.24 -18.02 16.89
C LEU A 137 8.80 -18.50 16.70
N TYR A 138 7.93 -17.61 16.23
CA TYR A 138 6.57 -17.92 15.84
C TYR A 138 6.35 -17.72 14.34
N LEU A 139 5.53 -18.58 13.76
CA LEU A 139 5.00 -18.42 12.41
C LEU A 139 3.53 -18.00 12.48
N LEU A 140 3.18 -16.90 11.83
CA LEU A 140 1.80 -16.44 11.67
C LEU A 140 1.34 -16.78 10.24
N ASN A 141 0.45 -17.75 10.10
CA ASN A 141 -0.10 -18.16 8.80
C ASN A 141 -1.63 -18.27 8.91
N ASN A 142 -2.37 -17.56 8.06
CA ASN A 142 -3.84 -17.68 7.96
C ASN A 142 -4.56 -17.75 9.32
N LYS A 143 -4.25 -16.80 10.23
CA LYS A 143 -4.87 -16.67 11.57
C LYS A 143 -4.35 -17.63 12.65
N VAL A 144 -3.33 -18.45 12.36
CA VAL A 144 -2.73 -19.37 13.33
C VAL A 144 -1.34 -18.85 13.70
N LYS A 145 -1.13 -18.61 15.01
CA LYS A 145 0.20 -18.42 15.60
C LYS A 145 0.74 -19.79 16.01
N THR A 146 1.84 -20.22 15.40
CA THR A 146 2.50 -21.50 15.68
C THR A 146 3.90 -21.24 16.21
N GLU A 147 4.24 -21.75 17.39
CA GLU A 147 5.62 -21.74 17.88
C GLU A 147 6.45 -22.73 17.05
N ILE A 148 7.54 -22.26 16.47
CA ILE A 148 8.43 -23.04 15.61
C ILE A 148 9.63 -23.55 16.41
N ALA A 149 10.26 -22.67 17.19
CA ALA A 149 11.43 -22.98 17.98
C ALA A 149 11.62 -21.98 19.12
N ASP A 150 12.37 -22.40 20.13
CA ASP A 150 12.95 -21.58 21.19
C ASP A 150 14.44 -21.32 20.95
N ASP A 151 14.98 -20.29 21.61
CA ASP A 151 16.39 -19.87 21.56
C ASP A 151 16.85 -19.45 20.16
N VAL A 152 15.99 -18.71 19.45
CA VAL A 152 16.18 -18.25 18.07
C VAL A 152 16.58 -16.78 18.03
N HIS A 153 17.73 -16.48 17.43
CA HIS A 153 18.29 -15.12 17.37
C HIS A 153 18.13 -14.43 16.02
N ALA A 154 17.95 -15.20 14.95
CA ALA A 154 17.74 -14.67 13.61
C ALA A 154 16.87 -15.64 12.82
N ALA A 155 16.01 -15.09 11.97
CA ALA A 155 15.17 -15.86 11.07
C ALA A 155 14.90 -15.08 9.78
N THR A 156 14.77 -15.80 8.66
CA THR A 156 14.37 -15.26 7.35
C THR A 156 13.43 -16.23 6.66
N ILE A 157 12.40 -15.71 6.01
CA ILE A 157 11.40 -16.49 5.27
C ILE A 157 11.64 -16.34 3.77
N SER A 158 11.45 -17.41 3.00
CA SER A 158 11.48 -17.30 1.54
C SER A 158 10.38 -16.38 1.04
N ASP A 159 10.62 -15.73 -0.10
CA ASP A 159 9.65 -14.84 -0.74
C ASP A 159 8.28 -15.51 -0.98
N ASP A 160 8.25 -16.80 -1.29
CA ASP A 160 7.00 -17.52 -1.50
C ASP A 160 6.35 -18.03 -0.20
N GLY A 161 6.97 -17.76 0.96
CA GLY A 161 6.54 -18.17 2.28
C GLY A 161 6.63 -19.67 2.55
N SER A 162 7.31 -20.45 1.68
CA SER A 162 7.34 -21.91 1.76
C SER A 162 8.40 -22.46 2.72
N GLN A 163 9.48 -21.72 2.96
CA GLN A 163 10.59 -22.10 3.83
C GLN A 163 10.95 -20.98 4.79
N LEU A 164 11.41 -21.35 5.99
CA LEU A 164 11.88 -20.45 7.04
C LEU A 164 13.26 -20.92 7.51
N ALA A 165 14.29 -20.14 7.28
CA ALA A 165 15.62 -20.39 7.81
C ALA A 165 15.78 -19.65 9.14
N TYR A 166 16.41 -20.28 10.14
CA TYR A 166 16.64 -19.64 11.43
C TYR A 166 17.89 -20.15 12.13
N LEU A 167 18.48 -19.30 12.96
CA LEU A 167 19.66 -19.59 13.77
C LEU A 167 19.26 -19.80 15.23
N LYS A 168 19.63 -20.95 15.78
CA LYS A 168 19.32 -21.36 17.15
C LYS A 168 20.60 -21.58 17.99
N ASN A 169 20.53 -21.35 19.30
CA ASN A 169 21.63 -21.54 20.27
C ASN A 169 22.87 -20.70 19.89
N MET A 170 22.72 -19.37 19.90
CA MET A 170 23.81 -18.49 19.48
C MET A 170 24.94 -18.48 20.53
N ASP A 171 26.18 -18.70 20.08
CA ASP A 171 27.39 -18.44 20.86
C ASP A 171 27.65 -16.94 20.87
N GLY A 172 27.38 -16.29 22.00
CA GLY A 172 27.62 -14.85 22.17
C GLY A 172 29.08 -14.41 22.04
N THR A 173 30.05 -15.33 21.98
CA THR A 173 31.47 -15.01 21.74
C THR A 173 31.74 -14.71 20.27
N ASN A 174 31.19 -15.54 19.37
CA ASN A 174 31.47 -15.48 17.93
C ASN A 174 30.24 -15.07 17.11
N TYR A 175 29.09 -14.85 17.76
CA TYR A 175 27.79 -14.58 17.15
C TYR A 175 27.37 -15.64 16.12
N THR A 176 27.67 -16.92 16.41
CA THR A 176 27.34 -18.05 15.55
C THR A 176 26.23 -18.90 16.13
N GLY A 177 25.37 -19.48 15.30
CA GLY A 177 24.30 -20.39 15.73
C GLY A 177 24.24 -21.68 14.91
N THR A 178 23.34 -22.57 15.32
CA THR A 178 22.96 -23.73 14.51
C THR A 178 21.89 -23.33 13.51
N LEU A 179 22.15 -23.52 12.21
CA LEU A 179 21.19 -23.23 11.15
C LEU A 179 20.19 -24.35 10.96
N PHE A 180 18.92 -24.00 10.95
CA PHE A 180 17.80 -24.86 10.59
C PHE A 180 17.02 -24.26 9.41
N VAL A 181 16.40 -25.13 8.60
CA VAL A 181 15.42 -24.75 7.58
C VAL A 181 14.12 -25.50 7.86
N HIS A 182 13.04 -24.76 8.07
CA HIS A 182 11.70 -25.24 8.37
C HIS A 182 10.80 -25.12 7.15
N ASN A 183 10.20 -26.24 6.75
CA ASN A 183 9.19 -26.30 5.70
C ASN A 183 7.83 -25.93 6.28
N VAL A 184 7.28 -24.80 5.84
CA VAL A 184 6.03 -24.23 6.37
C VAL A 184 4.83 -25.15 6.12
N ALA A 185 4.83 -25.89 5.01
CA ALA A 185 3.71 -26.75 4.64
C ALA A 185 3.69 -28.08 5.41
N THR A 186 4.86 -28.68 5.66
CA THR A 186 4.96 -29.97 6.37
C THR A 186 5.23 -29.82 7.87
N ALA A 187 5.56 -28.61 8.33
CA ALA A 187 6.03 -28.29 9.67
C ALA A 187 7.31 -29.05 10.09
N GLU A 188 8.06 -29.59 9.12
CA GLU A 188 9.31 -30.29 9.37
C GLU A 188 10.48 -29.30 9.36
N ALA A 189 11.39 -29.43 10.32
CA ALA A 189 12.63 -28.63 10.40
C ALA A 189 13.85 -29.53 10.22
N ASN A 190 14.75 -29.13 9.33
CA ASN A 190 16.00 -29.83 9.04
C ASN A 190 17.18 -29.01 9.54
N ARG A 191 18.06 -29.64 10.32
CA ARG A 191 19.34 -29.05 10.72
C ARG A 191 20.29 -29.04 9.52
N ILE A 192 20.88 -27.88 9.21
CA ILE A 192 21.82 -27.73 8.09
C ILE A 192 23.26 -27.88 8.56
N THR A 193 23.72 -27.02 9.47
CA THR A 193 25.08 -27.04 10.02
C THR A 193 25.18 -26.19 11.30
N ASP A 194 26.28 -26.34 12.03
CA ASP A 194 26.64 -25.50 13.17
C ASP A 194 27.51 -24.31 12.74
N ASP A 195 27.79 -23.43 13.70
CA ASP A 195 28.72 -22.31 13.60
C ASP A 195 28.38 -21.32 12.46
N VAL A 196 27.09 -21.12 12.20
CA VAL A 196 26.60 -20.23 11.14
C VAL A 196 26.46 -18.80 11.64
N LEU A 197 27.07 -17.86 10.93
CA LEU A 197 26.98 -16.42 11.20
C LEU A 197 25.70 -15.81 10.64
N HIS A 198 25.35 -16.17 9.41
CA HIS A 198 24.24 -15.60 8.65
C HIS A 198 23.75 -16.59 7.59
N ALA A 199 22.45 -16.52 7.26
CA ALA A 199 21.84 -17.33 6.21
C ALA A 199 20.78 -16.53 5.43
N VAL A 200 20.66 -16.80 4.13
CA VAL A 200 19.70 -16.19 3.20
C VAL A 200 19.01 -17.29 2.40
N LEU A 201 17.72 -17.12 2.10
CA LEU A 201 16.93 -18.02 1.26
C LEU A 201 16.77 -17.50 -0.17
N SER A 202 16.66 -18.41 -1.14
CA SER A 202 16.16 -18.07 -2.47
C SER A 202 14.68 -17.74 -2.44
N PRO A 203 14.14 -17.06 -3.48
CA PRO A 203 12.73 -16.73 -3.53
C PRO A 203 11.76 -17.91 -3.37
N ASP A 204 12.12 -19.08 -3.91
CA ASP A 204 11.36 -20.33 -3.76
C ASP A 204 11.68 -21.14 -2.49
N GLY A 205 12.60 -20.64 -1.65
CA GLY A 205 13.08 -21.29 -0.44
C GLY A 205 13.90 -22.57 -0.64
N ASN A 206 14.00 -23.10 -1.87
CA ASN A 206 14.66 -24.38 -2.12
C ASN A 206 16.19 -24.30 -2.01
N THR A 207 16.75 -23.10 -2.04
CA THR A 207 18.19 -22.87 -1.88
C THR A 207 18.45 -22.01 -0.65
N VAL A 208 19.38 -22.45 0.20
CA VAL A 208 19.88 -21.67 1.33
C VAL A 208 21.36 -21.35 1.12
N MET A 209 21.74 -20.09 1.34
CA MET A 209 23.12 -19.62 1.33
C MET A 209 23.52 -19.21 2.74
N TYR A 210 24.71 -19.59 3.21
CA TYR A 210 25.12 -19.34 4.59
C TYR A 210 26.64 -19.25 4.75
N SER A 211 27.09 -18.60 5.83
CA SER A 211 28.51 -18.48 6.20
C SER A 211 28.82 -19.24 7.47
N VAL A 212 29.81 -20.14 7.43
CA VAL A 212 30.29 -20.94 8.57
C VAL A 212 31.60 -20.38 9.09
N PHE A 213 31.62 -20.05 10.38
CA PHE A 213 32.79 -19.59 11.09
C PHE A 213 33.80 -20.73 11.30
N GLU A 214 35.07 -20.48 10.98
CA GLU A 214 36.16 -21.45 11.15
C GLU A 214 37.13 -21.02 12.25
N SER A 215 37.37 -19.70 12.37
CA SER A 215 38.23 -19.07 13.38
C SER A 215 37.98 -17.56 13.42
N GLU A 216 38.56 -16.84 14.41
CA GLU A 216 38.41 -15.39 14.67
C GLU A 216 38.28 -14.53 13.41
N ASP A 217 39.18 -14.69 12.44
CA ASP A 217 39.19 -13.88 11.21
C ASP A 217 38.82 -14.67 9.94
N LYS A 218 38.20 -15.85 10.07
CA LYS A 218 37.98 -16.74 8.93
C LYS A 218 36.62 -17.42 8.97
N TRP A 219 35.86 -17.22 7.91
CA TRP A 219 34.66 -17.99 7.59
C TRP A 219 34.64 -18.38 6.12
N SER A 220 33.93 -19.47 5.83
CA SER A 220 33.64 -19.92 4.47
C SER A 220 32.15 -19.82 4.20
N SER A 221 31.79 -19.41 3.00
CA SER A 221 30.39 -19.31 2.58
C SER A 221 30.02 -20.44 1.63
N TYR A 222 28.81 -20.95 1.78
CA TYR A 222 28.26 -22.09 1.07
C TYR A 222 26.85 -21.78 0.57
N TYR A 223 26.40 -22.52 -0.44
CA TYR A 223 24.97 -22.70 -0.69
C TYR A 223 24.61 -24.17 -0.73
N LYS A 224 23.35 -24.47 -0.44
CA LYS A 224 22.78 -25.82 -0.49
C LYS A 224 21.43 -25.77 -1.20
N ILE A 225 21.24 -26.64 -2.19
CA ILE A 225 19.98 -26.78 -2.96
C ILE A 225 19.28 -28.05 -2.49
N GLY A 226 18.14 -27.91 -1.82
CA GLY A 226 17.40 -29.01 -1.23
C GLY A 226 18.28 -29.91 -0.35
N ASP A 227 18.27 -31.21 -0.64
CA ASP A 227 19.05 -32.23 0.07
C ASP A 227 20.46 -32.47 -0.48
N ASN A 228 20.89 -31.71 -1.50
CA ASN A 228 22.22 -31.88 -2.07
C ASN A 228 23.32 -31.48 -1.08
N GLU A 229 24.55 -31.95 -1.33
CA GLU A 229 25.72 -31.53 -0.57
C GLU A 229 25.97 -30.02 -0.73
N PRO A 230 26.35 -29.30 0.33
CA PRO A 230 26.71 -27.88 0.24
C PRO A 230 27.88 -27.62 -0.72
N VAL A 231 27.79 -26.53 -1.46
CA VAL A 231 28.82 -26.08 -2.40
C VAL A 231 29.49 -24.82 -1.84
N LYS A 232 30.82 -24.87 -1.66
CA LYS A 232 31.61 -23.71 -1.21
C LYS A 232 31.66 -22.64 -2.31
N ILE A 233 31.28 -21.41 -1.95
CA ILE A 233 31.29 -20.24 -2.84
C ILE A 233 32.62 -19.50 -2.70
N GLY A 234 33.08 -19.31 -1.48
CA GLY A 234 34.30 -18.55 -1.18
C GLY A 234 34.57 -18.43 0.31
N GLU A 235 35.54 -17.61 0.65
CA GLU A 235 35.91 -17.27 2.02
C GLU A 235 35.66 -15.79 2.24
N GLN A 236 35.29 -15.43 3.48
CA GLN A 236 35.06 -14.04 3.90
C GLN A 236 34.08 -13.27 3.01
N LEU A 237 32.99 -13.92 2.60
CA LEU A 237 31.94 -13.28 1.80
C LEU A 237 30.84 -12.76 2.73
N ILE A 238 30.37 -11.56 2.41
CA ILE A 238 29.15 -10.97 2.98
C ILE A 238 28.01 -11.28 2.02
N LEU A 239 27.02 -12.02 2.52
CA LEU A 239 25.96 -12.62 1.70
C LEU A 239 24.72 -11.73 1.69
N PHE A 240 24.23 -11.35 0.52
CA PHE A 240 23.03 -10.51 0.41
C PHE A 240 21.82 -11.26 -0.11
N ALA A 241 21.96 -11.94 -1.24
CA ALA A 241 20.82 -12.53 -1.94
C ALA A 241 21.28 -13.66 -2.86
N LEU A 242 20.36 -14.57 -3.16
CA LEU A 242 20.54 -15.56 -4.21
C LEU A 242 19.24 -15.79 -4.98
N SER A 243 19.34 -15.97 -6.28
CA SER A 243 18.20 -16.44 -7.07
C SER A 243 17.96 -17.93 -6.84
N ASN A 244 16.82 -18.42 -7.33
CA ASN A 244 16.50 -19.85 -7.34
C ASN A 244 17.64 -20.67 -7.96
N GLU A 245 17.85 -21.86 -7.39
CA GLU A 245 18.89 -22.81 -7.81
C GLU A 245 20.32 -22.22 -7.79
N ALA A 246 20.53 -21.16 -6.99
CA ALA A 246 21.78 -20.37 -6.95
C ALA A 246 22.26 -19.94 -8.36
N GLN A 247 21.33 -19.67 -9.29
CA GLN A 247 21.69 -19.23 -10.64
C GLN A 247 22.52 -17.93 -10.60
N TYR A 248 22.17 -17.03 -9.68
CA TYR A 248 22.91 -15.81 -9.35
C TYR A 248 23.09 -15.72 -7.83
N ILE A 249 24.31 -15.42 -7.39
CA ILE A 249 24.70 -15.26 -6.00
C ILE A 249 25.26 -13.86 -5.83
N TYR A 250 24.64 -13.04 -4.98
CA TYR A 250 25.03 -11.65 -4.72
C TYR A 250 25.73 -11.55 -3.36
N TYR A 251 26.97 -11.07 -3.39
CA TYR A 251 27.80 -10.96 -2.18
C TYR A 251 28.77 -9.78 -2.28
N ALA A 252 29.22 -9.26 -1.13
CA ALA A 252 30.35 -8.34 -1.07
C ALA A 252 31.63 -9.02 -0.60
N LYS A 253 32.76 -8.44 -1.00
CA LYS A 253 34.07 -8.69 -0.40
C LYS A 253 34.59 -7.41 0.24
N SER A 254 35.22 -7.60 1.40
CA SER A 254 35.88 -6.59 2.21
C SER A 254 37.34 -7.01 2.43
N ASN A 255 38.28 -6.08 2.59
CA ASN A 255 39.66 -6.40 2.94
C ASN A 255 39.81 -6.68 4.45
N ASP A 256 38.96 -6.06 5.25
CA ASP A 256 38.81 -6.17 6.69
C ASP A 256 37.30 -6.18 7.05
N PRO A 257 36.61 -7.31 6.87
CA PRO A 257 35.15 -7.38 7.07
C PRO A 257 34.70 -7.13 8.52
N LEU A 258 35.63 -6.89 9.46
CA LEU A 258 35.37 -6.48 10.83
C LEU A 258 35.47 -4.96 11.04
N ASP A 259 36.02 -4.20 10.07
CA ASP A 259 36.04 -2.73 10.12
C ASP A 259 34.69 -2.16 9.64
N LYS A 260 33.98 -1.54 10.58
CA LYS A 260 32.65 -0.94 10.37
C LYS A 260 32.64 0.20 9.37
N ASN A 261 33.80 0.81 9.08
CA ASN A 261 33.91 1.87 8.09
C ASN A 261 34.33 1.33 6.72
N GLU A 262 34.42 0.01 6.57
CA GLU A 262 34.93 -0.54 5.33
C GLU A 262 33.92 -0.40 4.18
N ILE A 263 34.50 -0.08 3.04
CA ILE A 263 33.83 -0.03 1.77
C ILE A 263 34.05 -1.37 1.06
N GLY A 264 32.95 -2.09 0.85
CA GLY A 264 32.91 -3.34 0.14
C GLY A 264 32.87 -3.18 -1.37
N THR A 265 33.33 -4.24 -2.04
CA THR A 265 33.06 -4.44 -3.46
C THR A 265 31.97 -5.48 -3.62
N LEU A 266 30.86 -5.11 -4.27
CA LEU A 266 29.76 -6.00 -4.58
C LEU A 266 30.05 -6.81 -5.84
N TYR A 267 29.69 -8.09 -5.79
CA TYR A 267 29.80 -9.03 -6.87
C TYR A 267 28.47 -9.76 -7.09
N VAL A 268 28.32 -10.25 -8.32
CA VAL A 268 27.38 -11.31 -8.65
C VAL A 268 28.16 -12.47 -9.25
N GLN A 269 27.84 -13.69 -8.84
CA GLN A 269 28.41 -14.91 -9.37
C GLN A 269 27.32 -15.77 -10.01
N SER A 270 27.64 -16.36 -11.16
CA SER A 270 26.82 -17.39 -11.79
C SER A 270 27.72 -18.52 -12.22
N LYS A 271 27.46 -19.74 -11.72
CA LYS A 271 28.33 -20.91 -11.93
C LYS A 271 29.76 -20.59 -11.46
N ASN A 272 30.72 -20.57 -12.39
CA ASN A 272 32.14 -20.30 -12.13
C ASN A 272 32.58 -18.91 -12.60
N GLU A 273 31.64 -18.06 -13.02
CA GLU A 273 31.92 -16.71 -13.48
C GLU A 273 31.50 -15.71 -12.40
N THR A 274 32.38 -14.76 -12.13
CA THR A 274 32.14 -13.68 -11.17
C THR A 274 32.23 -12.35 -11.89
N MET A 275 31.26 -11.47 -11.64
CA MET A 275 31.23 -10.10 -12.14
C MET A 275 31.19 -9.14 -10.95
N LYS A 276 32.07 -8.16 -10.97
CA LYS A 276 32.08 -7.04 -10.02
C LYS A 276 30.98 -6.06 -10.42
N LEU A 277 30.06 -5.70 -9.52
CA LEU A 277 28.93 -4.80 -9.77
C LEU A 277 29.20 -3.36 -9.36
N ASN A 278 29.74 -3.14 -8.16
CA ASN A 278 30.04 -1.82 -7.61
C ASN A 278 31.23 -1.91 -6.64
N ASN A 279 31.99 -0.83 -6.48
CA ASN A 279 33.23 -0.81 -5.68
C ASN A 279 33.12 0.01 -4.40
N ASN A 280 31.99 0.69 -4.21
CA ASN A 280 31.80 1.64 -3.13
C ASN A 280 30.49 1.34 -2.39
N ILE A 281 30.33 0.12 -1.90
CA ILE A 281 29.17 -0.21 -1.08
C ILE A 281 29.60 -0.11 0.37
N ALA A 282 28.98 0.81 1.13
CA ALA A 282 29.19 0.86 2.57
C ALA A 282 28.72 -0.46 3.18
N LEU A 283 29.63 -1.17 3.84
CA LEU A 283 29.35 -2.37 4.62
C LEU A 283 29.31 -1.97 6.09
N ASP A 284 28.47 -0.97 6.42
CA ASP A 284 28.38 -0.52 7.80
C ASP A 284 27.73 -1.64 8.61
N ASP A 285 28.48 -2.20 9.55
CA ASP A 285 28.00 -3.15 10.55
C ASP A 285 27.08 -2.42 11.52
N HIS A 286 25.89 -2.09 11.02
CA HIS A 286 24.82 -1.40 11.71
C HIS A 286 24.12 -2.34 12.70
N TYR A 287 24.91 -3.14 13.42
CA TYR A 287 24.42 -3.88 14.57
C TYR A 287 24.19 -2.97 15.78
N MET A 288 24.62 -1.69 15.84
CA MET A 288 24.67 -0.95 17.11
C MET A 288 24.60 0.61 17.09
N SER A 289 24.18 1.31 16.03
CA SER A 289 24.18 2.80 16.06
C SER A 289 22.96 3.45 15.44
N ASP A 290 22.03 3.97 16.26
CA ASP A 290 20.81 4.73 15.89
C ASP A 290 21.01 5.97 14.99
N THR A 291 22.23 6.24 14.54
CA THR A 291 22.52 7.31 13.59
C THR A 291 22.33 6.79 12.17
N TYR A 292 21.11 6.98 11.64
CA TYR A 292 20.78 6.89 10.21
C TYR A 292 21.97 7.33 9.36
N ASN A 293 22.64 6.37 8.72
CA ASN A 293 23.78 6.67 7.87
C ASN A 293 23.22 7.10 6.51
N ASP A 294 23.35 8.39 6.19
CA ASP A 294 22.81 9.02 4.97
C ASP A 294 23.40 8.39 3.68
N ASN A 295 24.46 7.58 3.78
CA ASN A 295 25.16 6.96 2.65
C ASN A 295 24.60 5.58 2.24
N GLY A 296 23.39 5.22 2.71
CA GLY A 296 22.78 3.91 2.52
C GLY A 296 22.81 3.46 1.05
N SER A 297 23.49 2.36 0.78
CA SER A 297 23.34 1.67 -0.50
C SER A 297 22.13 0.75 -0.42
N SER A 298 21.31 0.72 -1.48
CA SER A 298 20.18 -0.20 -1.58
C SER A 298 20.39 -1.17 -2.73
N LEU A 299 20.06 -2.44 -2.53
CA LEU A 299 20.00 -3.47 -3.55
C LEU A 299 18.54 -3.77 -3.85
N ILE A 300 18.10 -3.46 -5.06
CA ILE A 300 16.71 -3.66 -5.46
C ILE A 300 16.65 -4.83 -6.44
N PHE A 301 15.91 -5.88 -6.10
CA PHE A 301 15.74 -7.09 -6.90
C PHE A 301 14.35 -7.16 -7.55
N ASN A 302 14.28 -7.80 -8.73
CA ASN A 302 13.01 -8.29 -9.25
C ASN A 302 12.59 -9.58 -8.53
N LYS A 303 11.38 -10.08 -8.79
CA LYS A 303 10.78 -11.22 -8.08
C LYS A 303 11.67 -12.48 -7.97
N ASP A 304 12.48 -12.77 -8.98
CA ASP A 304 13.29 -13.99 -9.05
C ASP A 304 14.79 -13.76 -8.85
N TYR A 305 15.16 -12.54 -8.47
CA TYR A 305 16.53 -12.10 -8.17
C TYR A 305 17.47 -12.32 -9.36
N THR A 306 16.94 -12.27 -10.59
CA THR A 306 17.76 -12.35 -11.82
C THR A 306 18.20 -10.97 -12.34
N GLU A 307 17.59 -9.92 -11.79
CA GLU A 307 17.88 -8.52 -12.03
C GLU A 307 18.16 -7.81 -10.71
N VAL A 308 19.17 -6.94 -10.70
CA VAL A 308 19.47 -6.09 -9.54
C VAL A 308 19.73 -4.66 -9.99
N LEU A 309 19.18 -3.71 -9.24
CA LEU A 309 19.54 -2.32 -9.29
C LEU A 309 20.27 -1.98 -7.99
N VAL A 310 21.56 -1.68 -8.13
CA VAL A 310 22.42 -1.23 -7.03
C VAL A 310 22.33 0.29 -6.99
N SER A 311 21.71 0.83 -5.96
CA SER A 311 21.60 2.26 -5.70
C SER A 311 22.60 2.66 -4.64
N SER A 312 23.49 3.60 -4.91
CA SER A 312 24.34 4.26 -3.92
C SER A 312 24.33 5.75 -4.14
N GLU A 313 24.77 6.56 -3.17
CA GLU A 313 24.77 8.03 -3.30
C GLU A 313 25.39 8.54 -4.61
N GLU A 314 26.49 7.92 -5.03
CA GLU A 314 27.29 8.31 -6.20
C GLU A 314 26.73 7.80 -7.53
N GLN A 315 25.98 6.70 -7.50
CA GLN A 315 25.49 6.08 -8.73
C GLN A 315 24.43 5.02 -8.46
N SER A 316 23.56 4.87 -9.45
CA SER A 316 22.71 3.69 -9.56
C SER A 316 23.16 2.83 -10.74
N ILE A 317 23.23 1.51 -10.57
CA ILE A 317 23.71 0.56 -11.57
C ILE A 317 22.69 -0.56 -11.74
N TYR A 318 22.28 -0.83 -12.97
CA TYR A 318 21.39 -1.94 -13.28
C TYR A 318 22.18 -3.12 -13.88
N SER A 319 21.88 -4.32 -13.40
CA SER A 319 22.45 -5.57 -13.88
C SER A 319 21.36 -6.60 -14.12
N LYS A 320 21.45 -7.29 -15.26
CA LYS A 320 20.52 -8.37 -15.65
C LYS A 320 21.32 -9.59 -16.10
N GLY A 321 21.18 -10.69 -15.37
CA GLY A 321 21.79 -11.97 -15.71
C GLY A 321 23.30 -11.91 -15.99
N MET A 322 24.08 -11.40 -15.03
CA MET A 322 25.55 -11.23 -15.15
C MET A 322 25.97 -10.30 -16.29
N LYS A 323 25.15 -9.32 -16.66
CA LYS A 323 25.52 -8.28 -17.63
C LYS A 323 25.25 -6.92 -17.03
N PHE A 324 26.28 -6.08 -17.05
CA PHE A 324 26.10 -4.65 -16.87
C PHE A 324 25.22 -4.13 -17.99
N ALA A 325 24.07 -3.61 -17.59
CA ALA A 325 23.17 -2.97 -18.52
C ALA A 325 23.65 -1.55 -18.79
N ASN A 326 23.76 -0.68 -17.77
CA ASN A 326 24.36 0.67 -17.82
C ASN A 326 24.39 1.32 -16.41
N LYS A 327 25.18 2.38 -16.24
CA LYS A 327 24.99 3.36 -15.15
C LYS A 327 23.64 4.05 -15.35
N VAL A 328 22.79 4.01 -14.33
CA VAL A 328 21.37 4.40 -14.37
C VAL A 328 21.16 5.86 -14.04
N SER A 329 21.85 6.33 -13.02
CA SER A 329 21.89 7.73 -12.64
C SER A 329 23.27 8.02 -12.05
N GLU A 330 23.67 9.29 -12.09
CA GLU A 330 24.84 9.81 -11.38
C GLU A 330 24.57 10.02 -9.88
N THR A 331 23.40 9.62 -9.41
CA THR A 331 23.06 9.61 -7.99
C THR A 331 22.28 8.36 -7.61
N GLY A 332 22.12 8.18 -6.31
CA GLY A 332 21.24 7.17 -5.74
C GLY A 332 19.80 7.35 -6.22
N ILE A 333 19.04 6.27 -6.21
CA ILE A 333 17.60 6.24 -6.37
C ILE A 333 16.97 6.29 -4.99
N MET A 334 16.18 7.33 -4.72
CA MET A 334 15.46 7.51 -3.44
C MET A 334 14.10 6.84 -3.44
N ASN A 335 13.46 6.77 -4.61
CA ASN A 335 12.07 6.33 -4.70
C ASN A 335 11.82 5.49 -5.95
N ILE A 336 11.00 4.47 -5.78
CA ILE A 336 10.63 3.52 -6.83
C ILE A 336 9.11 3.47 -6.90
N VAL A 337 8.59 3.70 -8.10
CA VAL A 337 7.17 3.69 -8.40
C VAL A 337 6.94 2.61 -9.45
N ASN A 338 6.31 1.51 -9.07
CA ASN A 338 6.00 0.43 -10.01
C ASN A 338 4.98 0.88 -11.06
N LYS A 339 5.21 0.58 -12.34
CA LYS A 339 4.30 0.98 -13.41
C LYS A 339 2.94 0.27 -13.32
N ASN A 340 2.88 -0.95 -12.80
CA ASN A 340 1.65 -1.74 -12.83
C ASN A 340 0.86 -1.70 -11.52
N ILE A 341 1.28 -0.89 -10.56
CA ILE A 341 0.66 -0.81 -9.25
C ILE A 341 -0.69 -0.08 -9.32
N LYS A 342 -1.77 -0.83 -9.06
CA LYS A 342 -3.03 -0.28 -8.53
C LYS A 342 -3.00 -0.14 -6.99
N ASN A 343 -2.12 -0.86 -6.29
CA ASN A 343 -1.96 -0.83 -4.82
C ASN A 343 -0.47 -0.89 -4.39
N LYS A 344 -0.08 -0.22 -3.29
CA LYS A 344 1.27 -0.24 -2.67
C LYS A 344 1.79 -1.62 -2.20
N LYS A 345 1.19 -2.73 -2.63
CA LYS A 345 1.35 -4.09 -2.08
C LYS A 345 2.55 -4.88 -2.63
N ASP A 346 3.33 -4.32 -3.57
CA ASP A 346 4.36 -5.09 -4.28
C ASP A 346 5.80 -4.82 -3.77
N GLN A 347 5.95 -4.09 -2.67
CA GLN A 347 7.25 -3.76 -2.04
C GLN A 347 7.50 -4.70 -0.86
N ARG A 348 8.52 -5.54 -0.94
CA ARG A 348 9.01 -6.34 0.18
C ARG A 348 10.27 -5.71 0.75
N TYR A 349 10.23 -5.52 2.06
CA TYR A 349 11.39 -5.22 2.86
C TYR A 349 11.94 -6.55 3.34
N ASP A 350 13.10 -6.94 2.82
CA ASP A 350 13.82 -8.05 3.42
C ASP A 350 14.49 -7.50 4.68
N ALA A 351 14.06 -8.01 5.84
CA ALA A 351 14.64 -7.63 7.14
C ALA A 351 16.09 -8.10 7.27
N ALA A 352 16.64 -8.81 6.28
CA ALA A 352 18.07 -8.98 6.09
C ALA A 352 18.80 -7.67 5.71
N SER A 353 18.47 -6.53 6.36
CA SER A 353 19.34 -5.36 6.46
C SER A 353 20.57 -5.66 7.33
N THR A 354 21.08 -6.88 7.26
CA THR A 354 22.35 -7.27 7.84
C THR A 354 23.42 -6.45 7.12
N LEU A 355 24.05 -5.52 7.85
CA LEU A 355 25.20 -4.72 7.42
C LEU A 355 24.86 -3.43 6.63
N GLY A 356 23.79 -2.74 7.01
CA GLY A 356 23.57 -1.33 6.60
C GLY A 356 23.21 -1.12 5.13
N ILE A 357 22.96 -2.22 4.39
CA ILE A 357 22.50 -2.21 3.02
C ILE A 357 21.02 -2.60 3.01
N GLU A 358 20.20 -1.74 2.41
CA GLU A 358 18.77 -2.01 2.27
C GLU A 358 18.55 -2.98 1.10
N VAL A 359 18.12 -4.20 1.40
CA VAL A 359 17.71 -5.16 0.36
C VAL A 359 16.21 -5.05 0.15
N LEU A 360 15.83 -4.63 -1.06
CA LEU A 360 14.44 -4.43 -1.46
C LEU A 360 14.09 -5.42 -2.56
N THR A 361 12.99 -6.12 -2.39
CA THR A 361 12.44 -7.00 -3.41
C THR A 361 11.12 -6.46 -3.92
N TYR A 362 10.95 -6.44 -5.24
CA TYR A 362 9.69 -6.05 -5.87
C TYR A 362 9.06 -7.26 -6.55
N ASP A 363 7.76 -7.47 -6.35
CA ASP A 363 7.00 -8.48 -7.11
C ASP A 363 6.73 -8.01 -8.55
N VAL A 364 7.81 -7.82 -9.30
CA VAL A 364 7.82 -7.53 -10.73
C VAL A 364 8.67 -8.56 -11.45
N ALA A 365 8.24 -8.94 -12.65
CA ALA A 365 9.02 -9.81 -13.51
C ALA A 365 10.34 -9.16 -13.91
N HIS A 366 10.32 -7.84 -14.18
CA HIS A 366 11.48 -7.07 -14.61
C HIS A 366 11.54 -5.73 -13.89
N LEU A 367 12.74 -5.32 -13.46
CA LEU A 367 12.96 -4.00 -12.86
C LEU A 367 12.71 -2.86 -13.86
N ASN A 368 12.74 -3.14 -15.16
CA ASN A 368 12.39 -2.15 -16.18
C ASN A 368 10.89 -1.77 -16.20
N ASP A 369 10.05 -2.53 -15.49
CA ASP A 369 8.64 -2.21 -15.26
C ASP A 369 8.44 -1.19 -14.14
N LEU A 370 9.52 -0.73 -13.50
CA LEU A 370 9.48 0.30 -12.47
C LEU A 370 9.87 1.67 -13.05
N VAL A 371 9.46 2.73 -12.36
CA VAL A 371 9.87 4.12 -12.59
C VAL A 371 10.64 4.57 -11.37
N TYR A 372 11.78 5.18 -11.59
CA TYR A 372 12.72 5.50 -10.54
C TYR A 372 12.87 7.01 -10.40
N ARG A 373 13.09 7.47 -9.18
CA ARG A 373 13.47 8.85 -8.91
C ARG A 373 14.84 8.88 -8.26
N SER A 374 15.78 9.59 -8.86
CA SER A 374 17.12 9.78 -8.32
C SER A 374 17.17 10.83 -7.20
N ASN A 375 18.28 10.91 -6.45
CA ASN A 375 18.53 11.94 -5.42
C ASN A 375 18.52 13.34 -6.06
N ASN A 376 18.99 13.44 -7.31
CA ASN A 376 18.89 14.64 -8.13
C ASN A 376 17.49 14.92 -8.69
N LYS A 377 16.49 14.13 -8.28
CA LYS A 377 15.07 14.27 -8.65
C LYS A 377 14.80 14.01 -10.12
N GLU A 378 15.71 13.32 -10.81
CA GLU A 378 15.50 12.84 -12.17
C GLU A 378 14.49 11.69 -12.13
N ILE A 379 13.54 11.67 -13.06
CA ILE A 379 12.66 10.51 -13.22
C ILE A 379 13.21 9.66 -14.37
N VAL A 380 13.51 8.42 -14.03
CA VAL A 380 14.28 7.51 -14.86
C VAL A 380 13.42 6.30 -15.20
N ILE A 381 13.37 5.95 -16.49
CA ILE A 381 12.74 4.71 -16.97
C ILE A 381 13.76 3.90 -17.75
N PHE A 382 13.72 2.58 -17.57
CA PHE A 382 14.46 1.64 -18.40
C PHE A 382 13.68 1.29 -19.67
N ASP A 383 14.33 1.34 -20.82
CA ASP A 383 13.75 1.01 -22.13
C ASP A 383 13.67 -0.51 -22.42
N GLY A 384 13.87 -1.34 -21.39
CA GLY A 384 13.91 -2.81 -21.50
C GLY A 384 15.17 -3.39 -22.15
N LYS A 385 15.98 -2.58 -22.84
CA LYS A 385 17.32 -2.93 -23.32
C LYS A 385 18.41 -2.55 -22.31
N GLY A 386 18.01 -2.01 -21.17
CA GLY A 386 18.93 -1.50 -20.16
C GLY A 386 19.44 -0.09 -20.45
N ASN A 387 18.91 0.59 -21.48
CA ASN A 387 19.17 2.02 -21.63
C ASN A 387 18.22 2.79 -20.74
N ILE A 388 18.74 3.90 -20.26
CA ILE A 388 18.02 4.84 -19.44
C ILE A 388 17.46 5.93 -20.34
N LYS A 389 16.18 6.22 -20.15
CA LYS A 389 15.58 7.44 -20.63
C LYS A 389 15.22 8.30 -19.42
N ASN A 390 15.94 9.40 -19.23
CA ASN A 390 15.46 10.47 -18.37
C ASN A 390 14.24 11.09 -19.05
N ILE A 391 13.10 11.10 -18.36
CA ILE A 391 11.85 11.62 -18.93
C ILE A 391 11.96 13.14 -19.14
N PHE A 392 12.85 13.83 -18.41
CA PHE A 392 12.94 15.29 -18.37
C PHE A 392 14.22 15.90 -18.96
N ASP A 393 15.11 15.12 -19.57
CA ASP A 393 16.36 15.66 -20.17
C ASP A 393 16.09 16.72 -21.27
N ASP A 394 14.91 16.69 -21.91
CA ASP A 394 14.58 17.68 -22.94
C ASP A 394 14.06 19.01 -22.35
N CYS A 395 13.69 19.04 -21.05
CA CYS A 395 13.32 20.26 -20.34
C CYS A 395 14.55 21.05 -19.85
N THR A 396 15.59 20.35 -19.40
CA THR A 396 16.79 20.96 -18.80
C THR A 396 17.63 21.74 -19.81
N SER A 397 17.62 21.34 -21.09
CA SER A 397 18.40 22.04 -22.13
C SER A 397 17.78 23.36 -22.62
N ARG A 398 16.49 23.61 -22.35
CA ARG A 398 15.75 24.77 -22.89
C ARG A 398 15.32 25.81 -21.86
N MET A 399 15.36 25.51 -20.57
CA MET A 399 14.95 26.43 -19.51
C MET A 399 15.97 26.42 -18.37
N ASN A 400 16.59 27.57 -18.10
CA ASN A 400 17.59 27.76 -17.04
C ASN A 400 17.00 27.73 -15.61
N ASP A 401 15.74 27.31 -15.44
CA ASP A 401 15.05 27.33 -14.14
C ASP A 401 14.08 26.14 -14.04
N CYS A 402 14.60 25.00 -13.56
CA CYS A 402 13.80 23.79 -13.28
C CYS A 402 13.19 23.81 -11.86
N SER A 403 12.86 25.00 -11.33
CA SER A 403 12.13 25.16 -10.07
C SER A 403 10.62 24.89 -10.21
N SER A 404 10.12 24.74 -11.43
CA SER A 404 8.71 24.48 -11.72
C SER A 404 8.34 23.00 -11.62
N ASN A 405 7.09 22.75 -11.26
CA ASN A 405 6.54 21.41 -11.16
C ASN A 405 6.31 20.83 -12.55
N ASN A 406 6.80 19.61 -12.77
CA ASN A 406 6.77 18.99 -14.09
C ASN A 406 5.70 17.89 -14.15
N LEU A 407 4.90 17.92 -15.21
CA LEU A 407 3.89 16.91 -15.51
C LEU A 407 4.26 16.22 -16.83
N ALA A 408 4.53 14.93 -16.80
CA ALA A 408 4.84 14.12 -17.98
C ALA A 408 3.81 13.03 -18.16
N ILE A 409 3.26 12.88 -19.36
CA ILE A 409 2.42 11.73 -19.71
C ILE A 409 3.30 10.74 -20.47
N VAL A 410 3.45 9.51 -19.98
CA VAL A 410 4.19 8.43 -20.65
C VAL A 410 3.25 7.25 -20.85
N GLY A 411 2.86 6.99 -22.10
CA GLY A 411 1.82 6.01 -22.41
C GLY A 411 0.48 6.40 -21.77
N ASN A 412 -0.15 5.46 -21.08
CA ASN A 412 -1.42 5.69 -20.37
C ASN A 412 -1.23 6.37 -19.00
N ASP A 413 -0.02 6.78 -18.64
CA ASP A 413 0.33 7.16 -17.28
C ASP A 413 0.75 8.63 -17.17
N LEU A 414 0.25 9.34 -16.15
CA LEU A 414 0.67 10.67 -15.74
C LEU A 414 1.71 10.55 -14.63
N PHE A 415 2.86 11.14 -14.86
CA PHE A 415 3.92 11.33 -13.91
C PHE A 415 3.93 12.78 -13.48
N TYR A 416 3.89 13.00 -12.18
CA TYR A 416 4.06 14.32 -11.58
C TYR A 416 5.36 14.34 -10.79
N ASN A 417 6.19 15.36 -10.99
CA ASN A 417 7.40 15.60 -10.23
C ASN A 417 7.34 16.98 -9.58
N ASN A 418 7.30 17.00 -8.25
CA ASN A 418 7.54 18.20 -7.46
C ASN A 418 8.98 18.18 -6.93
N PRO A 419 9.89 18.97 -7.53
CA PRO A 419 11.27 18.99 -7.08
C PRO A 419 11.42 19.66 -5.71
N ILE A 420 10.51 20.56 -5.30
CA ILE A 420 10.63 21.29 -4.02
C ILE A 420 10.32 20.37 -2.83
N MET A 421 9.31 19.50 -2.95
CA MET A 421 8.85 18.67 -1.82
C MET A 421 9.33 17.22 -1.85
N GLY A 422 10.05 16.77 -2.88
CA GLY A 422 10.45 15.36 -2.97
C GLY A 422 9.28 14.40 -3.28
N VAL A 423 8.12 14.91 -3.72
CA VAL A 423 6.95 14.09 -4.06
C VAL A 423 6.93 13.76 -5.54
N SER A 424 6.77 12.49 -5.89
CA SER A 424 6.57 12.01 -7.25
C SER A 424 5.45 10.97 -7.26
N GLY A 425 4.50 11.12 -8.18
CA GLY A 425 3.33 10.25 -8.28
C GLY A 425 3.13 9.73 -9.70
N LYS A 426 2.53 8.55 -9.81
CA LYS A 426 2.10 7.92 -11.06
C LYS A 426 0.59 7.73 -11.04
N PHE A 427 -0.10 8.08 -12.12
CA PHE A 427 -1.55 7.89 -12.26
C PHE A 427 -1.89 7.29 -13.63
N ASN A 428 -2.68 6.23 -13.67
CA ASN A 428 -3.26 5.73 -14.93
C ASN A 428 -4.34 6.72 -15.42
N VAL A 429 -4.07 7.43 -16.51
CA VAL A 429 -4.94 8.51 -17.01
C VAL A 429 -6.05 7.97 -17.91
N VAL A 430 -5.76 7.04 -18.83
CA VAL A 430 -6.75 6.59 -19.82
C VAL A 430 -6.30 5.28 -20.50
N ASP A 431 -7.22 4.35 -20.79
CA ASP A 431 -6.99 3.31 -21.79
C ASP A 431 -6.96 3.93 -23.21
N ASN A 432 -5.81 3.83 -23.91
CA ASN A 432 -5.56 4.17 -25.33
C ASN A 432 -4.79 5.48 -25.65
N VAL A 433 -3.71 5.78 -24.94
CA VAL A 433 -2.74 6.80 -25.38
C VAL A 433 -1.56 6.11 -26.09
N HIS A 434 -1.33 6.45 -27.37
CA HIS A 434 -0.19 5.96 -28.13
C HIS A 434 1.13 6.63 -27.68
N GLU A 435 2.25 5.92 -27.90
CA GLU A 435 3.62 6.01 -27.35
C GLU A 435 4.35 7.39 -27.24
N GLU A 436 3.74 8.53 -27.55
CA GLU A 436 4.43 9.82 -27.43
C GLU A 436 4.37 10.37 -25.99
N VAL A 437 5.56 10.63 -25.43
CA VAL A 437 5.68 11.38 -24.18
C VAL A 437 5.28 12.83 -24.44
N LYS A 438 4.17 13.27 -23.85
CA LYS A 438 3.75 14.67 -23.92
C LYS A 438 4.02 15.32 -22.57
N VAL A 439 5.02 16.19 -22.53
CA VAL A 439 5.25 17.08 -21.39
C VAL A 439 4.23 18.21 -21.48
N VAL A 440 3.36 18.31 -20.47
CA VAL A 440 2.41 19.43 -20.38
C VAL A 440 2.97 20.40 -19.36
N ASN A 441 3.58 21.47 -19.85
CA ASN A 441 4.02 22.55 -18.99
C ASN A 441 2.83 23.50 -18.74
N ALA A 442 2.36 23.58 -17.51
CA ALA A 442 1.36 24.57 -17.11
C ALA A 442 2.10 25.82 -16.68
N ASP A 443 2.31 26.73 -17.62
CA ASP A 443 2.93 28.04 -17.37
C ASP A 443 1.93 28.90 -16.59
N ILE A 444 2.07 28.93 -15.26
CA ILE A 444 1.28 29.80 -14.37
C ILE A 444 2.28 30.71 -13.67
N ASP A 445 2.32 31.96 -14.12
CA ASP A 445 3.09 33.12 -13.63
C ASP A 445 3.81 32.89 -12.27
N ASP A 446 5.07 32.46 -12.33
CA ASP A 446 6.08 32.46 -11.24
C ASP A 446 5.65 31.89 -9.86
N GLN A 447 4.60 31.08 -9.78
CA GLN A 447 4.15 30.44 -8.54
C GLN A 447 4.18 28.91 -8.71
N PRO A 448 4.93 28.16 -7.89
CA PRO A 448 4.98 26.71 -7.99
C PRO A 448 3.58 26.11 -7.79
N LEU A 449 3.16 25.23 -8.70
CA LEU A 449 1.88 24.49 -8.62
C LEU A 449 1.95 23.29 -7.65
N PHE A 450 1.31 23.39 -6.50
CA PHE A 450 1.31 22.36 -5.47
C PHE A 450 0.12 21.42 -5.66
N PHE A 451 0.27 20.30 -6.37
CA PHE A 451 -0.83 19.35 -6.45
C PHE A 451 -0.90 18.52 -5.17
N GLU A 452 -1.89 18.81 -4.33
CA GLU A 452 -2.11 18.12 -3.06
C GLU A 452 -2.89 16.82 -3.28
N ASP A 453 -3.73 16.76 -4.32
CA ASP A 453 -4.48 15.54 -4.64
C ASP A 453 -4.88 15.40 -6.10
N PHE A 454 -5.14 14.13 -6.45
CA PHE A 454 -5.58 13.68 -7.75
C PHE A 454 -6.86 12.89 -7.60
N LEU A 455 -7.91 13.28 -8.32
CA LEU A 455 -9.22 12.67 -8.17
C LEU A 455 -9.77 12.21 -9.51
N GLN A 456 -10.03 10.92 -9.66
CA GLN A 456 -10.54 10.34 -10.89
C GLN A 456 -12.07 10.16 -10.83
N SER A 457 -12.78 10.59 -11.88
CA SER A 457 -14.22 10.36 -12.02
C SER A 457 -14.53 8.86 -12.12
N LYS A 458 -15.73 8.46 -11.70
CA LYS A 458 -16.18 7.05 -11.69
C LYS A 458 -16.11 6.36 -13.05
N ASP A 459 -16.23 7.10 -14.14
CA ASP A 459 -16.12 6.59 -15.51
C ASP A 459 -14.70 6.66 -16.08
N SER A 460 -13.71 7.00 -15.24
CA SER A 460 -12.29 7.17 -15.58
C SER A 460 -12.06 8.09 -16.78
N LYS A 461 -13.00 9.02 -17.05
CA LYS A 461 -12.91 9.92 -18.21
C LYS A 461 -12.30 11.27 -17.87
N ILE A 462 -12.29 11.64 -16.59
CA ILE A 462 -11.84 12.95 -16.12
C ILE A 462 -11.01 12.73 -14.87
N THR A 463 -9.76 13.20 -14.89
CA THR A 463 -8.92 13.31 -13.69
C THR A 463 -8.85 14.78 -13.30
N TYR A 464 -9.22 15.11 -12.07
CA TYR A 464 -9.02 16.44 -11.51
C TYR A 464 -7.67 16.48 -10.81
N LEU A 465 -6.87 17.50 -11.09
CA LEU A 465 -5.66 17.82 -10.34
C LEU A 465 -6.00 19.02 -9.46
N ILE A 466 -5.86 18.90 -8.14
CA ILE A 466 -6.19 19.98 -7.21
C ILE A 466 -4.93 20.47 -6.53
N ASP A 467 -4.77 21.78 -6.54
CA ASP A 467 -3.77 22.56 -5.82
C ASP A 467 -4.52 23.57 -4.93
N LYS A 468 -3.92 23.98 -3.81
CA LYS A 468 -4.36 25.14 -3.02
C LYS A 468 -4.68 26.36 -3.88
N HIS A 469 -4.05 26.50 -5.05
CA HIS A 469 -4.24 27.58 -6.01
C HIS A 469 -5.14 27.27 -7.22
N GLY A 470 -5.63 26.04 -7.41
CA GLY A 470 -6.48 25.75 -8.56
C GLY A 470 -6.94 24.32 -8.73
N ILE A 471 -7.92 24.14 -9.61
CA ILE A 471 -8.44 22.83 -10.01
C ILE A 471 -8.27 22.71 -11.52
N PHE A 472 -7.60 21.66 -11.95
CA PHE A 472 -7.34 21.34 -13.35
C PHE A 472 -8.11 20.09 -13.73
N LYS A 473 -8.69 20.08 -14.92
CA LYS A 473 -9.26 18.91 -15.56
C LYS A 473 -8.23 18.29 -16.47
N VAL A 474 -8.06 16.99 -16.42
CA VAL A 474 -7.36 16.22 -17.44
C VAL A 474 -8.42 15.42 -18.19
N GLY A 475 -8.66 15.82 -19.44
CA GLY A 475 -9.55 15.11 -20.35
C GLY A 475 -8.92 13.84 -20.93
N LYS A 476 -9.74 12.99 -21.56
CA LYS A 476 -9.30 11.75 -22.23
C LYS A 476 -8.25 11.92 -23.32
N ASP A 477 -8.18 13.11 -23.92
CA ASP A 477 -7.21 13.49 -24.94
C ASP A 477 -5.91 14.05 -24.35
N SER A 478 -5.70 13.85 -23.04
CA SER A 478 -4.58 14.42 -22.29
C SER A 478 -4.55 15.95 -22.31
N LYS A 479 -5.68 16.59 -22.62
CA LYS A 479 -5.80 18.04 -22.55
C LYS A 479 -6.03 18.44 -21.09
N VAL A 480 -5.08 19.21 -20.56
CA VAL A 480 -5.21 19.83 -19.25
C VAL A 480 -5.96 21.16 -19.42
N GLU A 481 -7.09 21.31 -18.75
CA GLU A 481 -7.91 22.51 -18.73
C GLU A 481 -7.97 23.05 -17.31
N LEU A 482 -7.51 24.28 -17.10
CA LEU A 482 -7.68 24.96 -15.82
C LEU A 482 -9.16 25.30 -15.63
N ILE A 483 -9.82 24.59 -14.71
CA ILE A 483 -11.24 24.79 -14.42
C ILE A 483 -11.42 25.94 -13.44
N PHE A 484 -10.52 26.02 -12.47
CA PHE A 484 -10.52 27.03 -11.44
C PHE A 484 -9.10 27.46 -11.15
N ALA A 485 -8.84 28.76 -11.27
CA ALA A 485 -7.59 29.36 -10.85
C ALA A 485 -7.91 30.32 -9.72
N ASN A 486 -7.28 30.13 -8.57
CA ASN A 486 -7.35 31.08 -7.50
C ASN A 486 -6.29 32.16 -7.72
N ARG A 487 -6.71 33.31 -8.26
CA ARG A 487 -5.80 34.41 -8.61
C ARG A 487 -5.73 35.50 -7.55
N ASP A 488 -6.62 35.48 -6.56
CA ASP A 488 -6.65 36.47 -5.50
C ASP A 488 -5.66 36.07 -4.39
N ALA A 489 -4.63 36.90 -4.17
CA ALA A 489 -3.72 36.74 -3.05
C ALA A 489 -4.51 36.71 -1.73
N GLY A 490 -4.51 35.58 -1.05
CA GLY A 490 -5.22 35.37 0.23
C GLY A 490 -6.40 34.39 0.16
N GLU A 491 -6.76 33.88 -1.02
CA GLU A 491 -7.68 32.76 -1.13
C GLU A 491 -6.92 31.44 -1.38
N PHE A 492 -7.31 30.37 -0.68
CA PHE A 492 -6.77 29.03 -0.90
C PHE A 492 -7.82 27.95 -0.65
N ILE A 493 -7.71 26.84 -1.36
CA ILE A 493 -8.52 25.64 -1.12
C ILE A 493 -8.05 25.03 0.20
N TRP A 494 -8.96 24.88 1.17
CA TRP A 494 -8.64 24.32 2.49
C TRP A 494 -8.93 22.82 2.56
N ASP A 495 -10.02 22.39 1.91
CA ASP A 495 -10.50 21.01 1.95
C ASP A 495 -11.34 20.69 0.69
N TYR A 496 -11.41 19.43 0.28
CA TYR A 496 -12.21 18.97 -0.87
C TYR A 496 -12.69 17.52 -0.74
N TYR A 497 -13.82 17.23 -1.39
CA TYR A 497 -14.43 15.90 -1.44
C TYR A 497 -15.12 15.67 -2.79
N ILE A 498 -14.94 14.49 -3.39
CA ILE A 498 -15.73 14.07 -4.56
C ILE A 498 -16.76 13.03 -4.15
N SER A 499 -18.03 13.36 -4.38
CA SER A 499 -19.11 12.40 -4.19
C SER A 499 -19.04 11.30 -5.24
N ARG A 500 -18.83 10.06 -4.79
CA ARG A 500 -18.75 8.85 -5.63
C ARG A 500 -20.02 8.58 -6.46
N GLY A 501 -21.13 9.27 -6.18
CA GLY A 501 -22.40 9.12 -6.88
C GLY A 501 -22.78 10.24 -7.86
N THR A 502 -22.30 11.47 -7.66
CA THR A 502 -22.82 12.65 -8.38
C THR A 502 -21.79 13.33 -9.29
N SER A 503 -20.52 12.90 -9.23
CA SER A 503 -19.40 13.55 -9.93
C SER A 503 -19.24 15.04 -9.58
N ASN A 504 -19.78 15.44 -8.43
CA ASN A 504 -19.60 16.78 -7.88
C ASN A 504 -18.33 16.83 -7.04
N LEU A 505 -17.53 17.88 -7.25
CA LEU A 505 -16.41 18.26 -6.39
C LEU A 505 -16.91 19.29 -5.38
N TYR A 506 -16.91 18.94 -4.11
CA TYR A 506 -17.12 19.83 -2.99
C TYR A 506 -15.76 20.35 -2.53
N TYR A 507 -15.64 21.63 -2.25
CA TYR A 507 -14.39 22.20 -1.77
C TYR A 507 -14.62 23.49 -1.00
N THR A 508 -13.78 23.76 0.00
CA THR A 508 -13.83 24.98 0.80
C THR A 508 -12.78 25.96 0.30
N ILE A 509 -13.16 27.24 0.17
CA ILE A 509 -12.20 28.33 -0.07
C ILE A 509 -12.13 29.19 1.18
N TYR A 510 -10.92 29.39 1.69
CA TYR A 510 -10.68 30.30 2.80
C TYR A 510 -10.31 31.69 2.28
N LYS A 511 -11.09 32.72 2.66
CA LYS A 511 -10.81 34.14 2.35
C LYS A 511 -11.09 34.99 3.57
N ASP A 512 -10.15 35.86 3.95
CA ASP A 512 -10.34 36.86 5.01
C ASP A 512 -10.87 36.29 6.34
N GLY A 513 -10.41 35.10 6.73
CA GLY A 513 -10.84 34.44 7.97
C GLY A 513 -12.15 33.66 7.87
N LYS A 514 -12.74 33.54 6.67
CA LYS A 514 -14.00 32.83 6.42
C LYS A 514 -13.81 31.73 5.40
N ALA A 515 -14.34 30.55 5.70
CA ALA A 515 -14.32 29.42 4.80
C ALA A 515 -15.68 29.29 4.11
N SER A 516 -15.73 29.28 2.78
CA SER A 516 -16.98 29.10 2.02
C SER A 516 -16.96 27.76 1.30
N LEU A 517 -18.02 26.96 1.44
CA LEU A 517 -18.17 25.68 0.77
C LEU A 517 -18.78 25.86 -0.61
N PHE A 518 -18.11 25.33 -1.61
CA PHE A 518 -18.55 25.29 -2.99
C PHE A 518 -18.81 23.86 -3.44
N VAL A 519 -19.73 23.73 -4.39
CA VAL A 519 -19.86 22.54 -5.23
C VAL A 519 -19.56 22.94 -6.67
N MET A 520 -18.79 22.11 -7.35
CA MET A 520 -18.51 22.22 -8.78
C MET A 520 -19.01 20.95 -9.46
N ASN A 521 -19.84 21.11 -10.48
CA ASN A 521 -20.31 19.99 -11.29
C ASN A 521 -19.27 19.63 -12.37
N THR A 522 -19.51 18.55 -13.13
CA THR A 522 -18.57 18.04 -14.15
C THR A 522 -18.26 18.99 -15.31
N ILE A 523 -19.10 20.01 -15.52
CA ILE A 523 -18.92 21.04 -16.54
C ILE A 523 -18.22 22.29 -16.00
N GLY A 524 -17.82 22.30 -14.72
CA GLY A 524 -17.06 23.39 -14.10
C GLY A 524 -17.93 24.51 -13.54
N GLU A 525 -19.26 24.37 -13.52
CA GLU A 525 -20.10 25.39 -12.88
C GLU A 525 -19.94 25.33 -11.37
N LYS A 526 -19.44 26.42 -10.80
CA LYS A 526 -19.25 26.63 -9.37
C LYS A 526 -20.50 27.22 -8.74
N LYS A 527 -20.99 26.61 -7.66
CA LYS A 527 -22.07 27.14 -6.82
C LYS A 527 -21.65 27.12 -5.36
N GLN A 528 -21.78 28.26 -4.68
CA GLN A 528 -21.62 28.35 -3.23
C GLN A 528 -22.82 27.69 -2.55
N ILE A 529 -22.57 26.83 -1.57
CA ILE A 529 -23.62 26.08 -0.87
C ILE A 529 -23.64 26.32 0.65
N ALA A 530 -22.54 26.79 1.24
CA ALA A 530 -22.52 27.21 2.63
C ALA A 530 -21.44 28.27 2.92
N ASP A 531 -21.70 29.10 3.93
CA ASP A 531 -20.76 30.04 4.53
C ASP A 531 -20.21 29.49 5.85
N ASP A 532 -18.99 29.87 6.18
CA ASP A 532 -18.25 29.50 7.39
C ASP A 532 -18.07 27.98 7.59
N ALA A 533 -17.91 27.24 6.48
CA ALA A 533 -17.70 25.79 6.46
C ALA A 533 -16.22 25.43 6.59
N GLN A 534 -15.81 24.91 7.75
CA GLN A 534 -14.39 24.69 8.07
C GLN A 534 -13.83 23.37 7.55
N ASP A 535 -14.64 22.32 7.50
CA ASP A 535 -14.19 20.95 7.20
C ASP A 535 -15.36 20.18 6.56
N ILE A 536 -15.05 19.30 5.62
CA ILE A 536 -16.01 18.50 4.86
C ILE A 536 -15.68 17.02 4.89
N ILE A 537 -16.66 16.21 5.30
CA ILE A 537 -16.55 14.75 5.32
C ILE A 537 -17.60 14.18 4.38
N GLY A 538 -17.18 13.45 3.36
CA GLY A 538 -18.13 12.77 2.49
C GLY A 538 -18.11 11.25 2.66
N THR A 539 -19.28 10.65 2.58
CA THR A 539 -19.48 9.21 2.78
C THR A 539 -19.63 8.46 1.45
N PRO A 540 -19.40 7.13 1.40
CA PRO A 540 -19.49 6.37 0.16
C PRO A 540 -20.84 6.45 -0.58
N ASP A 541 -21.94 6.71 0.14
CA ASP A 541 -23.28 6.87 -0.45
C ASP A 541 -23.52 8.25 -1.09
N GLY A 542 -22.53 9.14 -0.99
CA GLY A 542 -22.57 10.50 -1.52
C GLY A 542 -23.13 11.53 -0.56
N THR A 543 -23.47 11.17 0.68
CA THR A 543 -23.85 12.12 1.73
C THR A 543 -22.63 12.92 2.16
N LEU A 544 -22.76 14.24 2.17
CA LEU A 544 -21.75 15.21 2.59
C LEU A 544 -22.09 15.71 3.98
N TYR A 545 -21.11 15.75 4.85
CA TYR A 545 -21.16 16.40 6.14
C TYR A 545 -20.21 17.59 6.11
N TYR A 546 -20.57 18.68 6.79
CA TYR A 546 -19.62 19.77 6.99
C TYR A 546 -19.81 20.42 8.35
N PHE A 547 -18.72 20.94 8.88
CA PHE A 547 -18.72 21.71 10.12
C PHE A 547 -18.80 23.19 9.80
N ARG A 548 -19.78 23.86 10.40
CA ARG A 548 -19.91 25.32 10.38
C ARG A 548 -19.51 25.89 11.72
N LYS A 549 -18.82 27.03 11.74
CA LYS A 549 -18.60 27.77 12.99
C LYS A 549 -19.94 28.08 13.67
N GLY A 550 -20.08 27.72 14.94
CA GLY A 550 -21.24 28.01 15.77
C GLY A 550 -21.27 29.47 16.24
N ASP A 551 -22.37 29.88 16.86
CA ASP A 551 -22.52 31.25 17.38
C ASP A 551 -21.63 31.51 18.62
N GLN A 552 -21.22 30.44 19.30
CA GLN A 552 -20.30 30.47 20.43
C GLN A 552 -18.86 30.17 19.98
N GLU A 553 -17.90 30.90 20.54
CA GLU A 553 -16.49 30.67 20.27
C GLU A 553 -16.07 29.23 20.66
N GLY A 554 -15.35 28.55 19.79
CA GLY A 554 -14.93 27.16 19.98
C GLY A 554 -16.01 26.09 19.74
N LYS A 555 -17.22 26.50 19.32
CA LYS A 555 -18.32 25.59 19.00
C LYS A 555 -18.55 25.45 17.51
N PHE A 556 -19.04 24.27 17.10
CA PHE A 556 -19.33 23.94 15.71
C PHE A 556 -20.71 23.30 15.55
N ASN A 557 -21.34 23.59 14.43
CA ASN A 557 -22.59 23.00 13.98
C ASN A 557 -22.31 22.01 12.86
N LEU A 558 -22.77 20.76 13.01
CA LEU A 558 -22.62 19.72 12.00
C LEU A 558 -23.85 19.68 11.10
N TYR A 559 -23.64 19.87 9.81
CA TYR A 559 -24.65 19.78 8.78
C TYR A 559 -24.48 18.52 7.94
N ARG A 560 -25.58 17.99 7.43
CA ARG A 560 -25.59 16.83 6.51
C ARG A 560 -26.40 17.16 5.26
N SER A 561 -25.85 16.86 4.09
CA SER A 561 -26.58 16.99 2.84
C SER A 561 -27.73 16.00 2.79
N ASN A 562 -28.85 16.43 2.24
CA ASN A 562 -29.94 15.55 1.88
C ASN A 562 -29.99 15.34 0.37
N LYS A 563 -30.88 14.46 -0.08
CA LYS A 563 -31.00 14.07 -1.50
C LYS A 563 -31.38 15.23 -2.43
N GLU A 564 -31.93 16.31 -1.89
CA GLU A 564 -32.34 17.50 -2.65
C GLU A 564 -31.20 18.53 -2.76
N GLY A 565 -30.03 18.24 -2.17
CA GLY A 565 -28.89 19.16 -2.15
C GLY A 565 -29.05 20.30 -1.17
N THR A 566 -30.00 20.21 -0.23
CA THR A 566 -30.05 21.10 0.94
C THR A 566 -29.34 20.43 2.12
N PHE A 567 -29.09 21.20 3.18
CA PHE A 567 -28.35 20.74 4.34
C PHE A 567 -29.19 20.82 5.60
N ASP A 568 -29.28 19.71 6.31
CA ASP A 568 -29.99 19.60 7.57
C ASP A 568 -28.98 19.73 8.72
N LEU A 569 -29.29 20.55 9.72
CA LEU A 569 -28.53 20.62 10.96
C LEU A 569 -28.73 19.31 11.73
N ILE A 570 -27.64 18.57 11.95
CA ILE A 570 -27.67 17.29 12.67
C ILE A 570 -27.35 17.49 14.14
N ASN A 571 -26.40 18.36 14.44
CA ASN A 571 -25.97 18.63 15.80
C ASN A 571 -25.44 20.06 15.93
N ALA A 572 -25.79 20.72 17.02
CA ALA A 572 -25.41 22.09 17.30
C ALA A 572 -24.44 22.15 18.49
N ASP A 573 -23.58 23.17 18.49
CA ASP A 573 -22.67 23.49 19.59
C ASP A 573 -21.72 22.35 20.03
N ILE A 574 -21.21 21.59 19.07
CA ILE A 574 -20.17 20.58 19.28
C ILE A 574 -18.88 21.27 19.73
N GLU A 575 -18.27 20.79 20.82
CA GLU A 575 -16.95 21.24 21.25
C GLU A 575 -15.87 20.57 20.42
N ALA A 576 -14.98 21.36 19.83
CA ALA A 576 -13.79 20.82 19.20
C ALA A 576 -12.79 20.38 20.29
N TYR A 577 -12.89 19.13 20.72
CA TYR A 577 -11.83 18.49 21.48
C TYR A 577 -10.72 18.05 20.52
N GLY A 578 -9.76 18.94 20.28
CA GLY A 578 -8.42 18.57 19.83
C GLY A 578 -8.31 17.78 18.52
N VAL A 579 -9.11 18.07 17.50
CA VAL A 579 -8.78 17.66 16.13
C VAL A 579 -7.74 18.67 15.62
N SER A 580 -6.48 18.50 16.01
CA SER A 580 -5.39 19.16 15.29
C SER A 580 -5.14 18.34 14.03
N SER A 581 -5.47 18.90 12.87
CA SER A 581 -4.89 18.45 11.61
C SER A 581 -3.39 18.74 11.73
N SER A 582 -2.59 17.70 11.94
CA SER A 582 -1.16 17.79 12.12
C SER A 582 -0.47 18.26 10.84
N TYR A 583 -0.38 19.58 10.68
CA TYR A 583 0.59 20.26 9.82
C TYR A 583 1.08 21.52 10.53
N GLY A 584 2.28 21.45 11.09
CA GLY A 584 3.08 22.62 11.49
C GLY A 584 3.18 22.89 12.99
N ASN A 585 4.33 22.52 13.58
CA ASN A 585 4.91 23.00 14.83
C ASN A 585 4.12 22.77 16.14
N SER A 586 4.21 21.56 16.69
CA SER A 586 4.06 21.35 18.14
C SER A 586 5.40 21.59 18.86
N ARG A 587 5.70 22.85 19.18
CA ARG A 587 6.52 23.16 20.36
C ARG A 587 5.59 23.73 21.43
N ASN A 588 5.53 23.01 22.54
CA ASN A 588 4.89 23.35 23.82
C ASN A 588 3.37 23.37 23.85
N SER A 589 2.77 22.29 24.37
CA SER A 589 1.83 22.42 25.48
C SER A 589 1.75 21.10 26.26
N GLN A 590 2.24 21.13 27.50
CA GLN A 590 1.85 20.21 28.57
C GLN A 590 0.55 20.74 29.17
N THR A 591 -0.52 19.94 29.12
CA THR A 591 -1.38 19.56 30.27
C THR A 591 -2.38 18.51 29.83
#